data_AF-A0A538GT14-F1
#
_entry.id   AF-A0A538GT14-F1
#
_cell.length_a   1.000
_cell.length_b   1.000
_cell.length_c   1.000
_cell.angle_alpha   90.00
_cell.angle_beta   90.00
_cell.angle_gamma   90.00
#
_symmetry.space_group_name_H-M   'P 1'
#
loop_
_entity.id
_entity.type
_entity.pdbx_description
1 polymer ?
#
loop_
_entity_poly.entity_id
_entity_poly.type
_entity_poly.pdbx_seq_one_letter_code
_entity_poly.pdbx_strand_id
1 'polypeptide(L)' 'MAKVERKSTLSEQRLRTFLREMLLIRRFEEKVEERFRAGELPGFLHVAIGQEGVAVGVCQALDDGDVFA' A
#
# COMPACT_ATOMS: atom_id res chain seq x y z
N MET A 1 4.25 -11.36 -32.95
CA MET A 1 4.99 -10.65 -31.87
C MET A 1 4.10 -9.52 -31.40
N ALA A 2 3.44 -9.67 -30.24
CA ALA A 2 2.56 -8.64 -29.71
C ALA A 2 3.38 -7.39 -29.35
N LYS A 3 3.07 -6.24 -29.96
CA LYS A 3 3.63 -4.95 -29.56
C LYS A 3 3.09 -4.62 -28.16
N VAL A 4 3.95 -4.68 -27.15
CA VAL A 4 3.63 -4.09 -25.85
C VAL A 4 3.77 -2.58 -26.01
N GLU A 5 2.65 -1.88 -26.21
CA GLU A 5 2.63 -0.43 -26.16
C GLU A 5 2.99 0.03 -24.75
N ARG A 6 4.02 0.88 -24.61
CA ARG A 6 4.29 1.56 -23.35
C ARG A 6 3.18 2.55 -23.08
N LYS A 7 2.28 2.22 -22.16
CA LYS A 7 1.30 3.17 -21.62
C LYS A 7 2.02 4.34 -20.93
N SER A 8 1.37 5.50 -20.96
CA SER A 8 1.84 6.78 -20.41
C SER A 8 2.56 6.63 -19.07
N THR A 9 3.78 7.15 -19.00
CA THR A 9 4.57 7.21 -17.77
C THR A 9 3.85 8.07 -16.72
N LEU A 10 3.66 7.53 -15.51
CA LEU A 10 3.17 8.31 -14.36
C LEU A 10 4.11 9.50 -14.10
N SER A 11 3.55 10.64 -13.68
CA SER A 11 4.40 11.78 -13.32
C SER A 11 5.30 11.43 -12.12
N GLU A 12 6.48 12.05 -12.05
CA GLU A 12 7.39 11.86 -10.91
C GLU A 12 6.70 12.16 -9.58
N GLN A 13 5.84 13.18 -9.54
CA GLN A 13 5.05 13.52 -8.36
C GLN A 13 4.12 12.36 -7.95
N ARG A 14 3.42 11.72 -8.89
CA ARG A 14 2.58 10.54 -8.58
C ARG A 14 3.41 9.38 -8.05
N LEU A 15 4.57 9.11 -8.65
CA LEU A 15 5.47 8.06 -8.17
C LEU A 15 5.97 8.32 -6.75
N ARG A 16 6.31 9.58 -6.42
CA ARG A 16 6.69 9.99 -5.07
C ARG A 16 5.54 9.84 -4.06
N THR A 17 4.31 10.17 -4.47
CA THR A 17 3.12 9.93 -3.64
C THR A 17 2.94 8.45 -3.35
N PHE A 18 3.00 7.58 -4.37
CA PHE A 18 2.84 6.15 -4.17
C PHE A 18 3.92 5.57 -3.26
N LEU A 19 5.18 5.97 -3.46
CA LEU A 19 6.27 5.56 -2.60
C LEU A 19 6.07 6.00 -1.15
N ARG A 20 5.62 7.25 -0.95
CA ARG A 20 5.31 7.77 0.39
C ARG A 20 4.20 6.96 1.07
N GLU A 21 3.14 6.63 0.34
CA GLU A 21 2.02 5.84 0.87
C GLU A 21 2.45 4.40 1.21
N MET A 22 3.22 3.75 0.35
CA MET A 22 3.76 2.41 0.62
C MET A 22 4.67 2.42 1.86
N LEU A 23 5.54 3.42 1.99
CA LEU A 23 6.39 3.57 3.17
C LEU A 23 5.59 3.86 4.44
N LEU A 24 4.50 4.63 4.34
CA LEU A 24 3.60 4.87 5.47
C LEU A 24 2.96 3.57 5.95
N ILE A 25 2.40 2.76 5.04
CA ILE A 25 1.84 1.44 5.36
C ILE A 25 2.90 0.57 6.04
N ARG A 26 4.09 0.44 5.44
CA ARG A 26 5.19 -0.34 6.02
C ARG A 26 5.54 0.08 7.44
N ARG A 27 5.74 1.39 7.66
CA ARG A 27 6.14 1.92 8.99
C ARG A 27 5.03 1.77 10.02
N PHE A 28 3.78 1.91 9.60
CA PHE A 28 2.64 1.65 10.47
C PHE A 28 2.62 0.19 10.90
N GLU A 29 2.73 -0.75 9.96
CA GLU A 29 2.67 -2.18 10.28
C GLU A 29 3.86 -2.66 11.11
N GLU A 30 5.09 -2.20 10.82
CA GLU A 30 6.25 -2.48 11.66
C GLU A 30 6.03 -1.99 13.10
N LYS A 31 5.41 -0.81 13.27
CA LYS A 31 5.13 -0.28 14.60
C LYS A 31 4.04 -1.06 15.32
N VAL A 32 2.97 -1.44 14.61
CA VAL A 32 1.91 -2.28 15.17
C VAL A 32 2.48 -3.65 15.57
N GLU A 33 3.36 -4.23 14.76
CA GLU A 33 4.06 -5.48 15.08
C GLU A 33 4.94 -5.35 16.33
N GLU A 34 5.70 -4.26 16.46
CA GLU A 34 6.49 -3.97 17.67
C GLU A 34 5.59 -3.94 18.93
N ARG A 35 4.46 -3.24 18.87
CA ARG A 35 3.51 -3.13 20.00
C ARG A 35 2.81 -4.44 20.31
N PHE A 36 2.48 -5.21 19.28
CA PHE A 36 1.91 -6.55 19.44
C PHE A 36 2.89 -7.49 20.14
N ARG A 37 4.16 -7.51 19.72
CA ARG A 37 5.22 -8.31 20.36
C ARG A 37 5.50 -7.86 21.80
N ALA A 38 5.28 -6.58 22.11
CA ALA A 38 5.37 -6.04 23.47
C ALA A 38 4.16 -6.43 24.36
N GLY A 39 3.13 -7.10 23.81
CA GLY A 39 1.92 -7.48 24.53
C GLY A 39 0.94 -6.32 24.74
N GLU A 40 1.15 -5.17 24.10
CA GLU A 40 0.30 -3.98 24.24
C GLU A 40 -0.97 -4.07 23.37
N LEU A 41 -0.97 -4.93 22.35
CA LEU A 41 -2.11 -5.15 21.45
C LEU A 41 -2.68 -6.56 21.64
N PRO A 42 -3.90 -6.71 22.18
CA PRO A 42 -4.52 -8.02 22.40
C PRO A 42 -5.07 -8.61 21.09
N GLY A 43 -5.19 -9.94 21.03
CA GLY A 43 -5.82 -10.66 19.92
C GLY A 43 -4.83 -11.17 18.87
N PHE A 44 -5.17 -11.00 17.60
CA PHE A 44 -4.37 -11.45 16.46
C PHE A 44 -3.94 -10.27 15.61
N LEU A 45 -2.70 -10.31 15.14
CA LEU A 45 -2.15 -9.33 14.21
C LEU A 45 -1.93 -9.97 12.84
N HIS A 46 -2.48 -9.35 11.80
CA HIS A 46 -2.20 -9.66 10.41
C HIS A 46 -1.55 -8.43 9.78
N VAL A 47 -0.38 -8.64 9.17
CA VAL A 47 0.38 -7.58 8.47
C VAL A 47 0.39 -7.86 6.98
N ALA A 48 0.30 -6.81 6.18
CA ALA A 48 0.44 -6.84 4.73
C ALA A 48 1.85 -6.41 4.28
N ILE A 49 2.87 -6.53 5.14
CA ILE A 49 4.28 -6.27 4.82
C ILE A 49 4.66 -7.02 3.54
N GLY A 50 5.06 -6.27 2.51
CA GLY A 50 5.40 -6.78 1.19
C GLY A 50 4.25 -6.73 0.17
N GLN A 51 3.06 -6.31 0.58
CA GLN A 51 1.86 -6.16 -0.25
C GLN A 51 1.40 -4.69 -0.37
N GLU A 52 2.21 -3.72 0.06
CA GLU A 52 1.83 -2.30 0.12
C GLU A 52 1.50 -1.74 -1.26
N GLY A 53 2.19 -2.22 -2.29
CA GLY A 53 1.92 -1.82 -3.69
C GLY A 53 0.52 -2.24 -4.16
N VAL A 54 -0.04 -3.32 -3.63
CA VAL A 54 -1.41 -3.75 -3.94
C VAL A 54 -2.39 -2.75 -3.32
N ALA A 55 -2.26 -2.47 -2.03
CA ALA A 55 -3.13 -1.52 -1.33
C ALA A 55 -3.09 -0.12 -1.97
N VAL A 56 -1.89 0.43 -2.18
CA VAL A 56 -1.73 1.75 -2.84
C VAL A 56 -2.25 1.71 -4.27
N GLY A 57 -1.92 0.68 -5.04
CA GLY A 57 -2.34 0.57 -6.43
C GLY A 57 -3.86 0.49 -6.60
N VAL A 58 -4.54 -0.32 -5.76
CA VAL A 58 -6.00 -0.43 -5.77
C VAL A 58 -6.63 0.91 -5.36
N CYS A 59 -6.23 1.48 -4.22
CA CYS A 59 -6.81 2.74 -3.75
C CYS A 59 -6.62 3.91 -4.75
N GLN A 60 -5.49 3.94 -5.47
CA GLN A 60 -5.22 4.96 -6.49
C GLN A 60 -5.97 4.75 -7.81
N ALA A 61 -6.65 3.61 -7.97
CA ALA A 61 -7.46 3.27 -9.13
C ALA A 61 -8.96 3.39 -8.88
N LEU A 62 -9.38 3.65 -7.64
CA LEU A 62 -10.78 3.88 -7.27
C LEU A 62 -11.16 5.34 -7.48
N ASP A 63 -12.42 5.56 -7.86
CA ASP A 63 -13.04 6.88 -7.93
C ASP A 63 -13.85 7.17 -6.63
N ASP A 64 -14.20 8.44 -6.43
CA ASP A 64 -15.04 8.85 -5.30
C ASP A 64 -16.40 8.14 -5.34
N GLY A 65 -16.66 7.29 -4.35
CA GLY A 65 -17.90 6.52 -4.23
C GLY A 65 -17.74 5.02 -4.53
N ASP A 66 -16.59 4.58 -5.06
CA ASP A 66 -16.28 3.17 -5.16
C ASP A 66 -16.08 2.55 -3.77
N VAL A 67 -16.49 1.29 -3.62
CA VAL A 67 -16.39 0.52 -2.38
C VAL A 67 -15.78 -0.86 -2.64
N PHE A 68 -14.95 -1.32 -1.71
CA PHE A 68 -14.42 -2.69 -1.69
C PHE A 68 -14.56 -3.26 -0.27
N ALA A 69 -14.81 -4.58 -0.21
CA ALA A 69 -15.03 -5.33 1.03
C ALA A 69 -13.74 -5.98 1.52
#